data_AF-A0A9P8HTK5-F1
#
_entry.id   AF-A0A9P8HTK5-F1
#
_cell.length_a   1.000
_cell.length_b   1.000
_cell.length_c   1.000
_cell.angle_alpha   90.00
_cell.angle_beta   90.00
_cell.angle_gamma   90.00
#
_symmetry.space_group_name_H-M   'P 1'
#
loop_
_entity.id
_entity.type
_entity.pdbx_description
1 polymer ?
#
loop_
_entity_poly.entity_id
_entity_poly.type
_entity_poly.pdbx_seq_one_letter_code
_entity_poly.pdbx_strand_id
1 'polypeptide(L)'
;MDGLGGQYEEVRGGRFEDFIEKLRIIRDTSNFGINVVVRQETIAELPKILEFAVEHGARQLLFLPVSKSSGEVFLDTESLKSLQEWLKANRKHFPLAISVNASREIDVPMLPISDSAQSLGEHLHIDASGSLKETAFSPLGVRLETSELVEAIKLIRKEKYSEDLVWIRN
;
A
#
# COMPACT_ATOMS: atom_id res chain seq x y z
N MET A 1 -4.08 5.16 -4.95
CA MET A 1 -3.80 6.09 -6.06
C MET A 1 -2.36 5.94 -6.48
N ASP A 2 -2.07 6.28 -7.72
CA ASP A 2 -0.78 6.02 -8.39
C ASP A 2 -0.28 7.29 -9.11
N GLY A 3 -0.79 8.44 -8.66
CA GLY A 3 -0.70 9.74 -9.31
C GLY A 3 -1.98 10.55 -9.08
N LEU A 4 -1.94 11.83 -9.43
CA LEU A 4 -3.10 12.74 -9.41
C LEU A 4 -3.52 13.13 -10.83
N GLY A 5 -4.79 13.49 -11.02
CA GLY A 5 -5.29 14.01 -12.31
C GLY A 5 -4.95 13.09 -13.49
N GLY A 6 -4.33 13.64 -14.54
CA GLY A 6 -3.99 12.88 -15.75
C GLY A 6 -3.12 11.64 -15.49
N GLN A 7 -2.20 11.67 -14.51
CA GLN A 7 -1.39 10.49 -14.18
C GLN A 7 -2.24 9.38 -13.57
N TYR A 8 -3.22 9.72 -12.73
CA TYR A 8 -4.18 8.75 -12.22
C TYR A 8 -4.96 8.11 -13.37
N GLU A 9 -5.46 8.93 -14.29
CA GLU A 9 -6.31 8.49 -15.40
C GLU A 9 -5.54 7.60 -16.37
N GLU A 10 -4.30 7.94 -16.68
CA GLU A 10 -3.41 7.15 -17.52
C GLU A 10 -3.14 5.76 -16.91
N VAL A 11 -2.84 5.70 -15.61
CA VAL A 11 -2.51 4.44 -14.94
C VAL A 11 -3.75 3.57 -14.67
N ARG A 12 -4.89 4.19 -14.33
CA ARG A 12 -6.09 3.48 -13.87
C ARG A 12 -7.18 3.33 -14.93
N GLY A 13 -7.09 4.06 -16.06
CA GLY A 13 -8.06 3.99 -17.15
C GLY A 13 -9.46 4.51 -16.77
N GLY A 14 -9.56 5.34 -15.73
CA GLY A 14 -10.81 5.93 -15.24
C GLY A 14 -10.61 7.36 -14.77
N ARG A 15 -11.67 8.16 -14.76
CA ARG A 15 -11.60 9.60 -14.49
C ARG A 15 -11.19 9.90 -13.06
N PHE A 16 -10.34 10.92 -12.88
CA PHE A 16 -9.91 11.33 -11.55
C PHE A 16 -11.07 11.94 -10.74
N GLU A 17 -12.02 12.60 -11.40
CA GLU A 17 -13.21 13.12 -10.72
C GLU A 17 -14.06 12.02 -10.08
N ASP A 18 -14.16 10.85 -10.70
CA ASP A 18 -14.91 9.72 -10.14
C ASP A 18 -14.24 9.20 -8.85
N PHE A 19 -12.91 9.28 -8.79
CA PHE A 19 -12.17 8.97 -7.56
C PHE A 19 -12.44 10.00 -6.46
N ILE A 20 -12.42 11.30 -6.79
CA ILE A 20 -12.76 12.37 -5.84
C ILE A 20 -14.18 12.19 -5.28
N GLU A 21 -15.16 11.86 -6.12
CA GLU A 21 -16.54 11.66 -5.68
C GLU A 21 -16.66 10.48 -4.72
N LYS A 22 -15.94 9.38 -4.97
CA LYS A 22 -15.85 8.25 -4.02
C LYS A 22 -15.23 8.67 -2.70
N LEU A 23 -14.20 9.50 -2.70
CA LEU A 23 -13.60 10.02 -1.46
C LEU A 23 -14.60 10.87 -0.67
N ARG A 24 -15.41 11.70 -1.35
CA ARG A 24 -16.46 12.49 -0.68
C ARG A 24 -17.48 11.61 0.04
N ILE A 25 -17.96 10.57 -0.63
CA ILE A 25 -18.91 9.60 -0.05
C ILE A 25 -18.31 8.90 1.18
N ILE A 26 -17.04 8.47 1.10
CA ILE A 26 -16.36 7.78 2.20
C ILE A 26 -16.13 8.75 3.37
N ARG A 27 -15.68 9.98 3.09
CA ARG A 27 -15.41 11.01 4.10
C ARG A 27 -16.63 11.28 4.97
N ASP A 28 -17.81 11.30 4.38
CA ASP A 28 -19.05 11.62 5.10
C ASP A 28 -19.56 10.44 5.95
N THR A 29 -19.02 9.22 5.75
CA THR A 29 -19.48 7.99 6.41
C THR A 29 -18.44 7.32 7.31
N SER A 30 -17.14 7.58 7.10
CA SER A 30 -16.06 6.95 7.86
C SER A 30 -14.74 7.74 7.77
N ASN A 31 -13.85 7.47 8.72
CA ASN A 31 -12.45 7.87 8.59
C ASN A 31 -11.75 6.93 7.60
N PHE A 32 -10.93 7.50 6.72
CA PHE A 32 -10.19 6.73 5.72
C PHE A 32 -8.74 7.18 5.59
N GLY A 33 -7.89 6.29 5.12
CA GLY A 33 -6.55 6.60 4.64
C GLY A 33 -6.47 6.42 3.14
N ILE A 34 -5.41 6.93 2.52
CA ILE A 34 -5.16 6.73 1.09
C ILE A 34 -3.85 5.96 0.89
N ASN A 35 -3.94 4.89 0.13
CA ASN A 35 -2.76 4.16 -0.34
C ASN A 35 -2.18 4.87 -1.57
N VAL A 36 -0.88 5.12 -1.56
CA VAL A 36 -0.12 5.78 -2.64
C VAL A 36 0.89 4.78 -3.18
N VAL A 37 0.71 4.33 -4.42
CA VAL A 37 1.73 3.53 -5.11
C VAL A 37 2.84 4.48 -5.54
N VAL A 38 4.06 4.18 -5.11
CA VAL A 38 5.22 5.04 -5.36
C VAL A 38 6.08 4.43 -6.47
N ARG A 39 6.18 5.17 -7.57
CA ARG A 39 7.13 4.97 -8.67
C ARG A 39 8.14 6.13 -8.68
N GLN A 40 9.11 6.07 -9.57
CA GLN A 40 10.09 7.15 -9.76
C GLN A 40 9.39 8.47 -10.07
N GLU A 41 8.37 8.43 -10.93
CA GLU A 41 7.61 9.60 -11.36
C GLU A 41 6.75 10.19 -10.22
N THR A 42 6.37 9.37 -9.24
CA THR A 42 5.54 9.79 -8.10
C THR A 42 6.31 10.66 -7.10
N ILE A 43 7.66 10.57 -7.07
CA ILE A 43 8.50 11.25 -6.07
C ILE A 43 8.31 12.78 -6.13
N ALA A 44 8.25 13.35 -7.33
CA ALA A 44 8.05 14.78 -7.51
C ALA A 44 6.64 15.26 -7.10
N GLU A 45 5.67 14.36 -7.02
CA GLU A 45 4.28 14.69 -6.71
C GLU A 45 3.93 14.56 -5.22
N LEU A 46 4.82 14.00 -4.39
CA LEU A 46 4.55 13.74 -2.97
C LEU A 46 3.99 14.95 -2.21
N PRO A 47 4.49 16.21 -2.39
CA PRO A 47 3.89 17.38 -1.77
C PRO A 47 2.42 17.59 -2.16
N LYS A 48 2.09 17.47 -3.45
CA LYS A 48 0.72 17.63 -3.96
C LYS A 48 -0.19 16.51 -3.48
N ILE A 49 0.34 15.28 -3.39
CA ILE A 49 -0.37 14.12 -2.84
C ILE A 49 -0.75 14.35 -1.38
N LEU A 50 0.16 14.95 -0.59
CA LEU A 50 -0.12 15.30 0.80
C LEU A 50 -1.21 16.38 0.90
N GLU A 51 -1.09 17.46 0.13
CA GLU A 51 -2.10 18.52 0.06
C GLU A 51 -3.47 17.95 -0.32
N PHE A 52 -3.52 17.13 -1.37
CA PHE A 52 -4.73 16.45 -1.81
C PHE A 52 -5.36 15.59 -0.70
N ALA A 53 -4.53 14.81 0.02
CA ALA A 53 -5.00 13.95 1.10
C ALA A 53 -5.62 14.76 2.24
N VAL A 54 -4.99 15.87 2.63
CA VAL A 54 -5.49 16.79 3.65
C VAL A 54 -6.80 17.43 3.19
N GLU A 55 -6.84 17.96 1.96
CA GLU A 55 -8.02 18.61 1.39
C GLU A 55 -9.24 17.69 1.36
N HIS A 56 -9.03 16.41 1.04
CA HIS A 56 -10.11 15.44 0.92
C HIS A 56 -10.44 14.72 2.24
N GLY A 57 -9.78 15.09 3.34
CA GLY A 57 -10.12 14.60 4.69
C GLY A 57 -9.55 13.22 5.02
N ALA A 58 -8.52 12.76 4.31
CA ALA A 58 -7.81 11.54 4.68
C ALA A 58 -7.16 11.71 6.06
N ARG A 59 -7.05 10.62 6.81
CA ARG A 59 -6.41 10.58 8.13
C ARG A 59 -4.98 10.06 8.10
N GLN A 60 -4.61 9.39 7.01
CA GLN A 60 -3.29 8.78 6.85
C GLN A 60 -2.96 8.58 5.37
N LEU A 61 -1.68 8.67 5.04
CA LEU A 61 -1.14 8.18 3.78
C LEU A 61 -0.30 6.93 4.02
N LEU A 62 -0.59 5.88 3.25
CA LEU A 62 0.21 4.66 3.20
C LEU A 62 0.96 4.59 1.87
N PHE A 63 2.28 4.73 1.92
CA PHE A 63 3.14 4.64 0.76
C PHE A 63 3.49 3.19 0.47
N LEU A 64 3.26 2.80 -0.79
CA LEU A 64 3.48 1.48 -1.34
C LEU A 64 4.51 1.60 -2.47
N PRO A 65 5.82 1.66 -2.18
CA PRO A 65 6.85 1.53 -3.21
C PRO A 65 6.58 0.32 -4.09
N VAL A 66 6.62 0.52 -5.40
CA VAL A 66 6.50 -0.60 -6.35
C VAL A 66 7.56 -1.63 -5.96
N SER A 67 7.16 -2.90 -5.97
CA SER A 67 8.01 -4.02 -5.60
C SER A 67 7.97 -5.08 -6.69
N LYS A 68 9.04 -5.87 -6.82
CA LYS A 68 9.02 -7.09 -7.62
C LYS A 68 8.08 -8.12 -6.97
N SER A 69 7.73 -9.17 -7.70
CA SER A 69 6.96 -10.30 -7.14
C SER A 69 7.65 -10.98 -5.95
N SER A 70 8.98 -10.89 -5.87
CA SER A 70 9.79 -11.33 -4.72
C SER A 70 9.65 -10.45 -3.47
N GLY A 71 8.91 -9.34 -3.54
CA GLY A 71 8.72 -8.40 -2.44
C GLY A 71 9.84 -7.36 -2.25
N GLU A 72 10.92 -7.43 -3.05
CA GLU A 72 11.99 -6.43 -3.10
C GLU A 72 11.48 -5.12 -3.71
N VAL A 73 11.85 -3.97 -3.13
CA VAL A 73 11.46 -2.66 -3.69
C VAL A 73 12.08 -2.50 -5.08
N PHE A 74 11.26 -2.04 -6.01
CA PHE A 74 11.62 -1.76 -7.40
C PHE A 74 11.58 -0.24 -7.62
N LEU A 75 12.51 0.44 -6.96
CA LEU A 75 12.85 1.85 -7.15
C LEU A 75 14.36 1.97 -7.27
N ASP A 76 14.85 2.94 -8.02
CA ASP A 76 16.28 3.26 -8.01
C ASP A 76 16.68 3.90 -6.67
N THR A 77 17.98 3.87 -6.38
CA THR A 77 18.55 4.36 -5.13
C THR A 77 18.26 5.85 -4.86
N GLU A 78 18.20 6.69 -5.90
CA GLU A 78 17.96 8.13 -5.76
C GLU A 78 16.49 8.39 -5.40
N SER A 79 15.56 7.72 -6.08
CA SER A 79 14.13 7.77 -5.77
C SER A 79 13.84 7.26 -4.36
N LEU A 80 14.47 6.14 -3.97
CA LEU A 80 14.33 5.56 -2.63
C LEU A 80 14.81 6.53 -1.54
N LYS A 81 15.99 7.13 -1.73
CA LYS A 81 16.55 8.13 -0.82
C LYS A 81 15.65 9.36 -0.72
N SER A 82 15.17 9.87 -1.85
CA SER A 82 14.27 11.02 -1.91
C SER A 82 12.96 10.75 -1.18
N LEU A 83 12.38 9.55 -1.36
CA LEU A 83 11.19 9.12 -0.63
C LEU A 83 11.46 9.09 0.88
N GLN A 84 12.57 8.49 1.32
CA GLN A 84 12.94 8.44 2.73
C GLN A 84 13.07 9.83 3.35
N GLU A 85 13.82 10.72 2.70
CA GLU A 85 14.05 12.09 3.18
C GLU A 85 12.73 12.87 3.27
N TRP A 86 11.88 12.76 2.25
CA TRP A 86 10.57 13.41 2.24
C TRP A 86 9.67 12.89 3.36
N LEU A 87 9.60 11.57 3.57
CA LEU A 87 8.81 10.96 4.65
C LEU A 87 9.32 11.40 6.03
N LYS A 88 10.64 11.42 6.24
CA LYS A 88 11.25 11.86 7.50
C LYS A 88 10.93 13.33 7.82
N ALA A 89 10.92 14.19 6.80
CA ALA A 89 10.60 15.61 6.94
C ALA A 89 9.12 15.86 7.24
N ASN A 90 8.21 15.05 6.66
CA ASN A 90 6.78 15.32 6.69
C ASN A 90 5.99 14.52 7.76
N ARG A 91 6.56 13.47 8.35
CA ARG A 91 5.88 12.59 9.33
C ARG A 91 5.29 13.28 10.57
N LYS A 92 5.73 14.50 10.90
CA LYS A 92 5.18 15.27 12.02
C LYS A 92 3.96 16.10 11.64
N HIS A 93 3.79 16.38 10.35
CA HIS A 93 2.71 17.23 9.84
C HIS A 93 1.46 16.43 9.50
N PHE A 94 1.62 15.16 9.12
CA PHE A 94 0.53 14.28 8.77
C PHE A 94 0.90 12.83 9.08
N PRO A 95 -0.05 11.95 9.45
CA PRO A 95 0.25 10.53 9.63
C PRO A 95 0.67 9.89 8.30
N LEU A 96 1.95 9.54 8.21
CA LEU A 96 2.56 8.85 7.07
C LEU A 96 3.00 7.46 7.52
N ALA A 97 2.76 6.47 6.68
CA ALA A 97 3.20 5.10 6.88
C ALA A 97 3.77 4.53 5.58
N ILE A 98 4.64 3.52 5.69
CA ILE A 98 5.15 2.79 4.53
C ILE A 98 4.83 1.30 4.64
N SER A 99 4.75 0.61 3.50
CA SER A 99 4.53 -0.84 3.45
C SER A 99 5.62 -1.62 4.20
N VAL A 100 5.24 -2.78 4.75
CA VAL A 100 6.15 -3.70 5.45
C VAL A 100 7.35 -4.09 4.59
N ASN A 101 7.13 -4.35 3.31
CA ASN A 101 8.20 -4.76 2.41
C ASN A 101 9.27 -3.68 2.26
N ALA A 102 8.85 -2.41 2.21
CA ALA A 102 9.76 -1.30 1.99
C ALA A 102 10.52 -0.84 3.25
N SER A 103 10.13 -1.27 4.45
CA SER A 103 10.86 -0.84 5.67
C SER A 103 12.19 -1.49 5.90
N ARG A 104 12.49 -2.57 5.17
CA ARG A 104 13.85 -3.11 5.13
C ARG A 104 14.84 -2.11 4.55
N GLU A 105 14.33 -1.19 3.72
CA GLU A 105 15.13 -0.23 2.95
C GLU A 105 14.89 1.21 3.40
N ILE A 106 13.75 1.52 4.02
CA ILE A 106 13.35 2.87 4.44
C ILE A 106 13.08 2.92 5.95
N ASP A 107 13.88 3.71 6.65
CA ASP A 107 13.76 3.94 8.10
C ASP A 107 12.77 5.08 8.41
N VAL A 108 11.47 4.78 8.37
CA VAL A 108 10.39 5.74 8.69
C VAL A 108 9.30 5.06 9.53
N PRO A 109 8.47 5.82 10.27
CA PRO A 109 7.33 5.22 10.96
C PRO A 109 6.51 4.37 10.01
N MET A 110 6.37 3.11 10.38
CA MET A 110 5.54 2.16 9.66
C MET A 110 4.08 2.36 10.06
N LEU A 111 3.16 1.70 9.35
CA LEU A 111 1.90 1.32 10.01
C LEU A 111 2.27 0.70 11.36
N PRO A 112 1.60 1.03 12.47
CA PRO A 112 1.91 0.40 13.75
C PRO A 112 1.84 -1.11 13.59
N ILE A 113 3.01 -1.75 13.50
CA ILE A 113 3.17 -3.19 13.49
C ILE A 113 3.24 -3.57 14.95
N SER A 114 2.40 -4.52 15.37
CA SER A 114 2.36 -4.90 16.79
C SER A 114 3.64 -5.63 17.20
N ASP A 115 4.39 -6.20 16.23
CA ASP A 115 5.74 -6.71 16.44
C ASP A 115 6.51 -6.88 15.10
N SER A 116 7.75 -6.39 14.99
CA SER A 116 8.51 -6.45 13.73
C SER A 116 8.85 -7.89 13.32
N ALA A 117 8.97 -8.80 14.29
CA ALA A 117 9.16 -10.24 14.09
C ALA A 117 7.91 -10.95 13.58
N GLN A 118 6.72 -10.34 13.70
CA GLN A 118 5.42 -10.88 13.25
C GLN A 118 4.82 -10.12 12.05
N SER A 119 5.56 -9.15 11.51
CA SER A 119 5.10 -8.23 10.45
C SER A 119 4.54 -8.89 9.19
N LEU A 120 4.97 -10.12 8.90
CA LEU A 120 4.55 -10.94 7.77
C LEU A 120 3.20 -11.65 8.04
N GLY A 121 2.11 -10.88 8.07
CA GLY A 121 0.75 -11.45 8.14
C GLY A 121 -0.28 -10.63 8.91
N GLU A 122 0.11 -9.48 9.46
CA GLU A 122 -0.80 -8.58 10.21
C GLU A 122 -1.75 -7.78 9.30
N HIS A 123 -1.39 -7.63 8.02
CA HIS A 123 -2.16 -6.86 7.05
C HIS A 123 -2.37 -7.70 5.79
N LEU A 124 -3.59 -7.65 5.25
CA LEU A 124 -3.96 -8.27 3.99
C LEU A 124 -4.66 -7.22 3.13
N HIS A 125 -4.53 -7.37 1.82
CA HIS A 125 -5.12 -6.46 0.85
C HIS A 125 -6.39 -7.08 0.26
N ILE A 126 -7.50 -6.36 0.26
CA ILE A 126 -8.66 -6.72 -0.58
C ILE A 126 -8.62 -5.78 -1.78
N ASP A 127 -8.50 -6.34 -2.99
CA ASP A 127 -8.47 -5.54 -4.20
C ASP A 127 -9.88 -5.15 -4.67
N ALA A 128 -9.95 -4.32 -5.71
CA ALA A 128 -11.21 -3.82 -6.25
C ALA A 128 -12.13 -4.91 -6.83
N SER A 129 -11.61 -6.12 -7.08
CA SER A 129 -12.41 -7.28 -7.52
C SER A 129 -13.00 -8.08 -6.37
N GLY A 130 -12.72 -7.69 -5.12
CA GLY A 130 -13.11 -8.45 -3.93
C GLY A 130 -12.20 -9.65 -3.65
N SER A 131 -10.96 -9.64 -4.16
CA SER A 131 -9.98 -10.69 -3.89
C SER A 131 -9.08 -10.30 -2.74
N LEU A 132 -9.02 -11.16 -1.70
CA LEU A 132 -8.07 -11.05 -0.60
C LEU A 132 -6.69 -11.51 -1.07
N LYS A 133 -5.65 -10.75 -0.75
CA LYS A 133 -4.27 -10.93 -1.19
C LYS A 133 -3.31 -10.66 -0.04
N GLU A 134 -2.12 -11.26 -0.08
CA GLU A 134 -1.08 -10.97 0.92
C GLU A 134 -0.62 -9.51 0.84
N THR A 135 -0.44 -8.99 -0.37
CA THR A 135 -0.12 -7.59 -0.62
C THR A 135 -0.86 -7.09 -1.85
N ALA A 136 -0.89 -5.76 -2.05
CA ALA A 136 -1.49 -5.15 -3.24
C ALA A 136 -0.81 -5.55 -4.56
N PHE A 137 0.42 -6.08 -4.50
CA PHE A 137 1.20 -6.49 -5.67
C PHE A 137 1.24 -8.01 -5.86
N SER A 138 0.63 -8.78 -4.95
CA SER A 138 0.59 -10.24 -5.12
C SER A 138 -0.25 -10.60 -6.35
N PRO A 139 0.28 -11.45 -7.25
CA PRO A 139 -0.48 -11.93 -8.39
C PRO A 139 -1.58 -12.93 -7.97
N LEU A 140 -1.45 -13.54 -6.78
CA LEU A 140 -2.36 -14.54 -6.25
C LEU A 140 -3.29 -13.94 -5.18
N GLY A 141 -4.53 -14.45 -5.13
CA GLY A 141 -5.52 -14.03 -4.14
C GLY A 141 -6.73 -14.96 -4.08
N VAL A 142 -7.46 -14.88 -2.97
CA VAL A 142 -8.69 -15.65 -2.70
C VAL A 142 -9.90 -14.74 -2.88
N ARG A 143 -10.83 -15.12 -3.77
CA ARG A 143 -12.05 -14.34 -4.02
C ARG A 143 -13.02 -14.48 -2.83
N LEU A 144 -13.48 -13.35 -2.28
CA LEU A 144 -14.34 -13.33 -1.08
C LEU A 144 -15.82 -13.62 -1.37
N GLU A 145 -16.24 -13.65 -2.63
CA GLU A 145 -17.64 -13.96 -2.99
C GLU A 145 -18.07 -15.38 -2.59
N THR A 146 -17.11 -16.32 -2.47
CA THR A 146 -17.36 -17.73 -2.15
C THR A 146 -16.80 -18.17 -0.80
N SER A 147 -16.05 -17.31 -0.12
CA SER A 147 -15.30 -17.66 1.10
C SER A 147 -15.57 -16.64 2.20
N GLU A 148 -15.88 -17.10 3.41
CA GLU A 148 -15.92 -16.19 4.56
C GLU A 148 -14.53 -15.59 4.78
N LEU A 149 -14.47 -14.30 5.17
CA LEU A 149 -13.21 -13.56 5.32
C LEU A 149 -12.18 -14.31 6.18
N VAL A 150 -12.62 -14.93 7.28
CA VAL A 150 -11.77 -15.70 8.19
C VAL A 150 -11.17 -16.94 7.52
N GLU A 151 -11.92 -17.60 6.63
CA GLU A 151 -11.44 -18.76 5.88
C GLU A 151 -10.45 -18.36 4.79
N ALA A 152 -10.74 -17.28 4.06
CA ALA A 152 -9.82 -16.72 3.08
C ALA A 152 -8.48 -16.31 3.72
N ILE A 153 -8.52 -15.72 4.92
CA ILE A 153 -7.30 -15.41 5.70
C ILE A 153 -6.50 -16.68 6.00
N LYS A 154 -7.16 -17.77 6.41
CA LYS A 154 -6.48 -19.04 6.71
C LYS A 154 -5.85 -19.65 5.47
N LEU A 155 -6.49 -19.56 4.30
CA LEU A 155 -5.96 -20.07 3.04
C LEU A 155 -4.68 -19.34 2.63
N ILE A 156 -4.72 -18.01 2.57
CA ILE A 156 -3.55 -17.19 2.24
C ILE A 156 -2.39 -17.44 3.23
N ARG A 157 -2.70 -17.58 4.52
CA ARG A 157 -1.67 -17.89 5.52
C ARG A 157 -1.13 -19.32 5.40
N LYS A 158 -1.92 -20.30 4.98
CA LYS A 158 -1.47 -21.69 4.79
C LYS A 158 -0.50 -21.83 3.62
N GLU A 159 -0.74 -21.14 2.50
CA GLU A 159 0.16 -21.17 1.34
C GLU A 159 1.58 -20.71 1.71
N LYS A 160 1.68 -19.67 2.55
CA LYS A 160 2.94 -19.17 3.09
C LYS A 160 3.75 -20.22 3.86
N TYR A 161 3.11 -20.96 4.77
CA TYR A 161 3.79 -22.02 5.52
C TYR A 161 4.18 -23.22 4.65
N SER A 162 3.50 -23.45 3.52
CA SER A 162 3.91 -24.48 2.57
C SER A 162 5.11 -24.08 1.73
N GLU A 163 5.25 -22.80 1.35
CA GLU A 163 6.43 -22.32 0.61
C GLU A 163 7.69 -22.25 1.48
N ASP A 164 7.55 -21.83 2.74
CA ASP A 164 8.68 -21.80 3.71
C ASP A 164 9.21 -23.21 4.05
N LEU A 165 8.38 -24.26 3.92
CA LEU A 165 8.79 -25.65 4.13
C LEU A 165 9.56 -26.27 2.94
N VAL A 166 9.51 -25.66 1.76
CA VAL A 166 10.21 -26.18 0.56
C VAL A 166 11.72 -25.90 0.62
N TRP A 167 12.17 -24.88 1.38
CA TRP A 167 13.59 -24.52 1.47
C TRP A 167 14.39 -25.23 2.58
N ILE A 168 13.76 -26.08 3.41
CA ILE A 168 14.46 -26.84 4.49
C ILE A 168 14.88 -28.26 4.02
N ARG A 169 14.80 -28.56 2.73
CA ARG A 169 15.37 -29.78 2.15
C ARG A 169 16.25 -29.44 0.95
N ASN A 170 17.52 -29.14 1.21
CA ASN A 170 18.72 -29.72 0.57
C ASN A 170 19.98 -29.10 1.16
#